data_AF-A0A9Q1UX09-F1
#
_entry.id   AF-A0A9Q1UX09-F1
#
_cell.length_a   1.000
_cell.length_b   1.000
_cell.length_c   1.000
_cell.angle_alpha   90.00
_cell.angle_beta   90.00
_cell.angle_gamma   90.00
#
_symmetry.space_group_name_H-M   'P 1'
#
loop_
_entity.id
_entity.type
_entity.pdbx_description
1 polymer ?
#
loop_
_entity_poly.entity_id
_entity_poly.type
_entity_poly.pdbx_seq_one_letter_code
_entity_poly.pdbx_strand_id
1 'polypeptide(L)'
;MKKTEEYKWLNEVSNNVAKQAVKDCCNAYKNFFKGLADKPRFKSRKKSKEVKRLKKVLKRKQRKVSRKYDMNKMKKGGENRCQYKKTNNIIKLEKEIKLLHRRLSNIRSNHIHQATNKIVKTKPSRVIMEALNIKGMLKNKHLSKAISEQCLYDFKVKMQYKCKFYGIEFVEADKWYPSSKTCSCCGAIKKDLKLSDRIYKCSCGLTIDRDLNASINLSRYKLA
;
A
#
# COMPACT_ATOMS: atom_id res chain seq x y z
N MET A 1 -18.69 23.31 -0.79
CA MET A 1 -17.29 23.64 -1.18
C MET A 1 -17.18 25.03 -1.77
N LYS A 2 -17.83 25.39 -2.89
CA LYS A 2 -17.67 26.74 -3.51
C LYS A 2 -18.21 27.94 -2.71
N LYS A 3 -18.95 27.68 -1.62
CA LYS A 3 -19.62 28.72 -0.81
C LYS A 3 -18.79 29.20 0.39
N THR A 4 -17.61 28.63 0.62
CA THR A 4 -16.69 29.02 1.71
C THR A 4 -15.57 29.90 1.15
N GLU A 5 -15.19 30.94 1.89
CA GLU A 5 -14.25 31.98 1.45
C GLU A 5 -12.89 31.41 1.02
N GLU A 6 -12.44 30.35 1.70
CA GLU A 6 -11.21 29.59 1.38
C GLU A 6 -11.21 28.97 -0.03
N TYR A 7 -12.37 28.74 -0.63
CA TYR A 7 -12.52 28.02 -1.90
C TYR A 7 -13.20 28.86 -3.00
N LYS A 8 -13.28 30.19 -2.82
CA LYS A 8 -13.92 31.13 -3.76
C LYS A 8 -13.27 31.11 -5.15
N TRP A 9 -11.95 30.90 -5.21
CA TRP A 9 -11.16 30.74 -6.44
C TRP A 9 -11.63 29.58 -7.34
N LEU A 10 -12.35 28.57 -6.79
CA LEU A 10 -12.94 27.50 -7.59
C LEU A 10 -14.07 27.97 -8.53
N ASN A 11 -14.52 29.22 -8.41
CA ASN A 11 -15.45 29.83 -9.35
C ASN A 11 -14.76 30.42 -10.59
N GLU A 12 -13.46 30.74 -10.49
CA GLU A 12 -12.62 31.18 -11.61
C GLU A 12 -12.23 30.02 -12.52
N VAL A 13 -12.22 28.79 -11.98
CA VAL A 13 -11.93 27.58 -12.75
C VAL A 13 -13.22 27.01 -13.33
N SER A 14 -13.24 26.80 -14.65
CA SER A 14 -14.37 26.19 -15.35
C SER A 14 -14.79 24.88 -14.70
N ASN A 15 -16.09 24.72 -14.48
CA ASN A 15 -16.69 23.49 -13.94
C ASN A 15 -16.34 22.25 -14.78
N ASN A 16 -16.02 22.46 -16.06
CA ASN A 16 -15.57 21.42 -16.97
C ASN A 16 -14.24 20.79 -16.54
N VAL A 17 -13.33 21.52 -15.88
CA VAL A 17 -12.03 20.99 -15.45
C VAL A 17 -12.20 19.89 -14.40
N ALA A 18 -13.04 20.13 -13.38
CA ALA A 18 -13.32 19.12 -12.35
C ALA A 18 -14.10 17.92 -12.89
N LYS A 19 -15.04 18.16 -13.82
CA LYS A 19 -15.81 17.11 -14.51
C LYS A 19 -14.93 16.27 -15.42
N GLN A 20 -13.99 16.88 -16.15
CA GLN A 20 -13.10 16.20 -17.08
C GLN A 20 -12.18 15.22 -16.35
N ALA A 21 -11.60 15.61 -15.21
CA ALA A 21 -10.78 14.71 -14.41
C ALA A 21 -11.53 13.44 -13.93
N VAL A 22 -12.83 13.57 -13.62
CA VAL A 22 -13.69 12.42 -13.28
C VAL A 22 -13.99 11.58 -14.53
N LYS A 23 -14.30 12.24 -15.64
CA LYS A 23 -14.60 11.60 -16.94
C LYS A 23 -13.41 10.80 -17.47
N ASP A 24 -12.21 11.38 -17.41
CA ASP A 24 -10.95 10.73 -17.79
C ASP A 24 -10.66 9.52 -16.90
N CYS A 25 -10.92 9.62 -15.60
CA CYS A 25 -10.74 8.51 -14.67
C CYS A 25 -11.72 7.36 -14.96
N CYS A 26 -12.99 7.67 -15.28
CA CYS A 26 -13.99 6.69 -15.71
C CYS A 26 -13.61 6.04 -17.06
N ASN A 27 -13.17 6.84 -18.03
CA ASN A 27 -12.76 6.35 -19.35
C ASN A 27 -11.52 5.46 -19.26
N ALA A 28 -10.51 5.85 -18.48
CA ALA A 28 -9.34 5.02 -18.23
C ALA A 28 -9.70 3.66 -17.60
N TYR A 29 -10.70 3.64 -16.69
CA TYR A 29 -11.19 2.41 -16.08
C TYR A 29 -11.93 1.53 -17.10
N LYS A 30 -12.83 2.11 -17.90
CA LYS A 30 -13.52 1.39 -18.98
C LYS A 30 -12.53 0.81 -20.00
N ASN A 31 -11.53 1.59 -20.40
CA ASN A 31 -10.49 1.14 -21.34
C ASN A 31 -9.63 0.02 -20.75
N PHE A 32 -9.34 0.04 -19.46
CA PHE A 32 -8.63 -1.06 -18.78
C PHE A 32 -9.41 -2.38 -18.85
N PHE A 33 -10.70 -2.39 -18.53
CA PHE A 33 -11.52 -3.61 -18.61
C PHE A 33 -11.79 -4.07 -20.05
N LYS A 34 -11.75 -3.16 -21.03
CA LYS A 34 -11.82 -3.47 -22.46
C LYS A 34 -10.48 -3.88 -23.08
N GLY A 35 -9.39 -3.90 -22.32
CA GLY A 35 -8.04 -4.19 -22.84
C GLY A 35 -7.43 -3.10 -23.73
N LEU A 36 -8.07 -1.93 -23.84
CA LEU A 36 -7.62 -0.80 -24.65
C LEU A 36 -6.54 0.04 -23.96
N ALA A 37 -6.38 -0.11 -22.64
CA ALA A 37 -5.39 0.61 -21.86
C ALA A 37 -4.82 -0.25 -20.73
N ASP A 38 -3.58 0.04 -20.38
CA ASP A 38 -2.86 -0.62 -19.29
C ASP A 38 -3.38 -0.15 -17.91
N LYS A 39 -3.10 -0.91 -16.84
CA LYS A 39 -3.60 -0.55 -15.49
C LYS A 39 -3.12 0.85 -15.05
N PRO A 40 -3.94 1.62 -14.29
CA PRO A 40 -3.55 2.95 -13.83
C PRO A 40 -2.20 2.95 -13.10
N ARG A 41 -1.24 3.74 -13.57
CA ARG A 41 0.09 3.84 -12.95
C ARG A 41 0.10 4.91 -11.88
N PHE A 42 0.40 4.50 -10.64
CA PHE A 42 0.60 5.42 -9.51
C PHE A 42 2.08 5.76 -9.35
N LYS A 43 2.38 6.98 -8.86
CA LYS A 43 3.76 7.35 -8.49
C LYS A 43 4.31 6.32 -7.52
N SER A 44 5.47 5.75 -7.83
CA SER A 44 6.05 4.71 -6.99
C SER A 44 6.31 5.21 -5.58
N ARG A 45 5.63 4.61 -4.61
CA ARG A 45 5.86 4.82 -3.17
C ARG A 45 7.28 4.48 -2.71
N LYS A 46 7.98 3.59 -3.43
CA LYS A 46 9.32 3.08 -3.07
C LYS A 46 10.45 3.73 -3.88
N LYS A 47 10.22 4.00 -5.17
CA LYS A 47 11.27 4.34 -6.13
C LYS A 47 11.38 5.83 -6.48
N SER A 48 10.58 6.71 -5.86
CA SER A 48 10.68 8.16 -6.11
C SER A 48 12.06 8.72 -5.69
N LYS A 49 12.52 9.78 -6.37
CA LYS A 49 13.79 10.46 -6.07
C LYS A 49 13.83 10.91 -4.60
N GLU A 50 12.74 11.50 -4.10
CA GLU A 50 12.61 11.96 -2.71
C GLU A 50 12.74 10.78 -1.71
N VAL A 51 12.00 9.69 -1.90
CA VAL A 51 12.04 8.54 -0.99
C VAL A 51 13.43 7.91 -0.95
N LYS A 52 14.09 7.77 -2.11
CA LYS A 52 15.47 7.29 -2.20
C LYS A 52 16.43 8.19 -1.41
N ARG A 53 16.30 9.52 -1.57
CA ARG A 53 17.10 10.51 -0.82
C ARG A 53 16.87 10.38 0.69
N LEU A 54 15.62 10.38 1.14
CA LEU A 54 15.25 10.27 2.56
C LEU A 54 15.76 8.97 3.19
N LYS A 55 15.67 7.83 2.48
CA LYS A 55 16.21 6.54 2.95
C LYS A 55 17.74 6.58 3.09
N LYS A 56 18.46 7.20 2.15
CA LYS A 56 19.92 7.38 2.24
C LYS A 56 20.29 8.25 3.45
N VAL A 57 19.60 9.37 3.65
CA VAL A 57 19.83 10.26 4.80
C VAL A 57 19.54 9.54 6.12
N LEU A 58 18.42 8.81 6.20
CA LEU A 58 18.05 8.01 7.36
C LEU A 58 19.15 7.00 7.72
N LYS A 59 19.63 6.23 6.73
CA LYS A 59 20.71 5.25 6.92
C LYS A 59 22.00 5.92 7.44
N ARG A 60 22.37 7.08 6.88
CA ARG A 60 23.54 7.86 7.35
C ARG A 60 23.38 8.32 8.80
N LYS A 61 22.22 8.87 9.17
CA LYS A 61 21.95 9.33 10.54
C LYS A 61 21.89 8.17 11.54
N GLN A 62 21.27 7.04 11.18
CA GLN A 62 21.24 5.83 12.01
C GLN A 62 22.66 5.32 12.30
N ARG A 63 23.53 5.25 11.28
CA ARG A 63 24.96 4.90 11.46
C ARG A 63 25.69 5.90 12.34
N LYS A 64 25.45 7.21 12.17
CA LYS A 64 26.05 8.27 13.00
C LYS A 64 25.63 8.13 14.47
N VAL A 65 24.36 7.84 14.73
CA VAL A 65 23.84 7.61 16.09
C VAL A 65 24.46 6.35 16.70
N SER A 66 24.50 5.24 15.96
CA SER A 66 25.14 3.99 16.42
C SER A 66 26.59 4.23 16.85
N ARG A 67 27.40 4.86 15.99
CA ARG A 67 28.80 5.18 16.31
C ARG A 67 28.94 6.08 17.53
N LYS A 68 28.03 7.02 17.74
CA LYS A 68 28.03 7.87 18.93
C LYS A 68 27.68 7.10 20.21
N TYR A 69 26.76 6.13 20.14
CA TYR A 69 26.54 5.21 21.23
C TYR A 69 27.79 4.37 21.49
N ASP A 70 28.43 3.84 20.46
CA ASP A 70 29.68 3.07 20.62
C ASP A 70 30.81 3.88 21.28
N MET A 71 31.03 5.13 20.88
CA MET A 71 32.04 6.02 21.50
C MET A 71 31.69 6.41 22.94
N ASN A 72 30.40 6.49 23.28
CA ASN A 72 29.93 6.86 24.61
C ASN A 72 29.70 5.63 25.52
N LYS A 73 30.21 4.45 25.14
CA LYS A 73 30.20 3.25 25.96
C LYS A 73 31.01 3.50 27.23
N MET A 74 30.38 3.25 28.36
CA MET A 74 31.00 3.24 29.69
C MET A 74 31.12 1.78 30.13
N LYS A 75 32.29 1.38 30.64
CA LYS A 75 32.45 0.09 31.32
C LYS A 75 31.79 0.18 32.71
N LYS A 76 30.94 -0.77 33.07
CA LYS A 76 30.58 -1.07 34.47
C LYS A 76 30.73 -2.58 34.68
N GLY A 77 31.17 -2.96 35.88
CA GLY A 77 31.49 -4.33 36.27
C GLY A 77 30.34 -5.32 36.03
N GLY A 78 30.72 -6.53 35.59
CA GLY A 78 29.83 -7.63 35.23
C GLY A 78 29.76 -7.87 33.71
N GLU A 79 29.99 -9.12 33.31
CA GLU A 79 30.41 -9.55 31.96
C GLU A 79 29.50 -9.18 30.77
N ASN A 80 28.29 -8.64 30.96
CA ASN A 80 27.32 -8.50 29.85
C ASN A 80 26.47 -7.20 29.80
N ARG A 81 26.80 -6.13 30.54
CA ARG A 81 26.04 -4.85 30.45
C ARG A 81 26.94 -3.64 30.17
N CYS A 82 26.82 -3.07 28.97
CA CYS A 82 27.40 -1.76 28.66
C CYS A 82 26.41 -0.64 29.02
N GLN A 83 26.85 0.33 29.84
CA GLN A 83 26.10 1.57 30.08
C GLN A 83 26.54 2.64 29.06
N TYR A 84 25.66 3.53 28.66
CA TYR A 84 25.96 4.58 27.68
C TYR A 84 25.61 5.96 28.23
N LYS A 85 26.50 6.94 28.07
CA LYS A 85 26.17 8.35 28.40
C LYS A 85 25.40 8.99 27.25
N LYS A 86 24.11 9.25 27.46
CA LYS A 86 23.27 9.94 26.48
C LYS A 86 23.54 11.44 26.51
N THR A 87 24.05 11.98 25.42
CA THR A 87 24.38 13.41 25.29
C THR A 87 23.26 14.17 24.55
N ASN A 88 23.20 15.48 24.73
CA ASN A 88 22.27 16.36 23.99
C ASN A 88 22.39 16.19 22.46
N ASN A 89 23.61 15.92 21.97
CA ASN A 89 23.86 15.64 20.57
C ASN A 89 23.21 14.33 20.09
N ILE A 90 23.19 13.28 20.92
CA ILE A 90 22.49 12.02 20.61
C ILE A 90 20.98 12.26 20.58
N ILE A 91 20.45 12.99 21.57
CA ILE A 91 19.02 13.35 21.65
C ILE A 91 18.60 14.12 20.38
N LYS A 92 19.39 15.11 19.96
CA LYS A 92 19.15 15.89 18.74
C LYS A 92 19.12 15.00 17.49
N LEU A 93 20.09 14.09 17.35
CA LEU A 93 20.13 13.17 16.22
C LEU A 93 18.96 12.17 16.21
N GLU A 94 18.54 11.67 17.37
CA GLU A 94 17.35 10.82 17.47
C GLU A 94 16.08 11.57 17.06
N LYS A 95 15.93 12.85 17.46
CA LYS A 95 14.83 13.71 17.03
C LYS A 95 14.81 13.85 15.50
N GLU A 96 15.96 14.07 14.88
CA GLU A 96 16.08 14.13 13.42
C GLU A 96 15.71 12.81 12.73
N ILE A 97 16.14 11.67 13.28
CA ILE A 97 15.76 10.33 12.79
C ILE A 97 14.23 10.13 12.89
N LYS A 98 13.63 10.51 14.02
CA LYS A 98 12.16 10.47 14.20
C LYS A 98 11.43 11.32 13.16
N LEU A 99 11.91 12.53 12.88
CA LEU A 99 11.35 13.40 11.84
C LEU A 99 11.44 12.78 10.44
N LEU A 100 12.55 12.11 10.11
CA LEU A 100 12.68 11.38 8.84
C LEU A 100 11.72 10.20 8.75
N HIS A 101 11.54 9.43 9.83
CA HIS A 101 10.53 8.37 9.89
C HIS A 101 9.12 8.93 9.70
N ARG A 102 8.78 10.05 10.37
CA ARG A 102 7.49 10.75 10.19
C ARG A 102 7.28 11.16 8.75
N ARG A 103 8.28 11.79 8.10
CA ARG A 103 8.19 12.19 6.69
C ARG A 103 7.95 11.00 5.76
N LEU A 104 8.71 9.90 5.93
CA LEU A 104 8.52 8.68 5.16
C LEU A 104 7.13 8.06 5.40
N SER A 105 6.64 8.05 6.64
CA SER A 105 5.28 7.59 6.94
C SER A 105 4.21 8.46 6.29
N ASN A 106 4.36 9.78 6.28
CA ASN A 106 3.42 10.69 5.62
C ASN A 106 3.36 10.47 4.11
N ILE A 107 4.51 10.28 3.45
CA ILE A 107 4.56 9.95 2.01
C ILE A 107 3.81 8.64 1.73
N ARG A 108 4.04 7.62 2.56
CA ARG A 108 3.37 6.31 2.44
C ARG A 108 1.86 6.41 2.66
N SER A 109 1.44 7.15 3.69
CA SER A 109 0.03 7.42 4.01
C SER A 109 -0.67 8.18 2.88
N ASN A 110 -0.04 9.25 2.37
CA ASN A 110 -0.58 10.03 1.25
C ASN A 110 -0.78 9.16 -0.01
N HIS A 111 0.19 8.33 -0.35
CA HIS A 111 0.04 7.38 -1.47
C HIS A 111 -1.16 6.44 -1.26
N ILE A 112 -1.36 5.92 -0.04
CA ILE A 112 -2.53 5.08 0.24
C ILE A 112 -3.81 5.90 0.08
N HIS A 113 -3.90 7.11 0.63
CA HIS A 113 -5.10 7.94 0.44
C HIS A 113 -5.40 8.21 -1.03
N GLN A 114 -4.37 8.50 -1.85
CA GLN A 114 -4.52 8.73 -3.28
C GLN A 114 -5.03 7.48 -4.00
N ALA A 115 -4.43 6.32 -3.72
CA ALA A 115 -4.84 5.04 -4.31
C ALA A 115 -6.28 4.66 -3.92
N THR A 116 -6.61 4.70 -2.63
CA THR A 116 -7.95 4.35 -2.14
C THR A 116 -9.00 5.36 -2.61
N ASN A 117 -8.69 6.66 -2.67
CA ASN A 117 -9.58 7.66 -3.25
C ASN A 117 -9.87 7.38 -4.72
N LYS A 118 -8.87 6.99 -5.49
CA LYS A 118 -9.06 6.69 -6.91
C LYS A 118 -9.99 5.50 -7.11
N ILE A 119 -9.89 4.47 -6.26
CA ILE A 119 -10.77 3.30 -6.29
C ILE A 119 -12.20 3.68 -5.92
N VAL A 120 -12.44 4.30 -4.76
CA VAL A 120 -13.83 4.60 -4.34
C VAL A 120 -14.52 5.62 -5.25
N LYS A 121 -13.76 6.53 -5.89
CA LYS A 121 -14.30 7.49 -6.87
C LYS A 121 -14.81 6.84 -8.15
N THR A 122 -14.45 5.59 -8.46
CA THR A 122 -15.08 4.86 -9.57
C THR A 122 -16.49 4.36 -9.23
N LYS A 123 -16.95 4.55 -7.97
CA LYS A 123 -18.27 4.15 -7.47
C LYS A 123 -18.61 2.68 -7.78
N PRO A 124 -17.75 1.71 -7.39
CA PRO A 124 -18.10 0.31 -7.51
C PRO A 124 -19.31 -0.02 -6.62
N SER A 125 -20.14 -0.98 -7.03
CA SER A 125 -21.24 -1.47 -6.19
C SER A 125 -20.72 -2.11 -4.89
N ARG A 126 -19.62 -2.86 -5.00
CA ARG A 126 -18.93 -3.49 -3.86
C ARG A 126 -17.42 -3.58 -4.07
N VAL A 127 -16.68 -3.61 -2.97
CA VAL A 127 -15.23 -3.83 -2.93
C VAL A 127 -14.94 -5.06 -2.07
N ILE A 128 -14.22 -6.01 -2.66
CA ILE A 128 -13.86 -7.27 -2.00
C ILE A 128 -12.34 -7.30 -1.85
N MET A 129 -11.87 -7.55 -0.62
CA MET A 129 -10.45 -7.65 -0.31
C MET A 129 -10.13 -8.96 0.39
N GLU A 130 -8.98 -9.55 0.08
CA GLU A 130 -8.50 -10.76 0.76
C GLU A 130 -8.07 -10.46 2.20
N ALA A 131 -8.39 -11.38 3.12
CA ALA A 131 -7.84 -11.40 4.46
C ALA A 131 -6.36 -11.84 4.44
N LEU A 132 -5.44 -10.90 4.64
CA LEU A 132 -4.00 -11.17 4.69
C LEU A 132 -3.50 -11.38 6.13
N ASN A 133 -2.71 -12.44 6.37
CA ASN A 133 -2.00 -12.64 7.65
C ASN A 133 -0.75 -11.75 7.76
N ILE A 134 -0.95 -10.44 7.92
CA ILE A 134 0.13 -9.44 7.95
C ILE A 134 1.10 -9.72 9.12
N LYS A 135 0.59 -10.11 10.29
CA LYS A 135 1.43 -10.44 11.46
C LYS A 135 2.37 -11.61 11.15
N GLY A 136 1.85 -12.68 10.53
CA GLY A 136 2.66 -13.82 10.10
C GLY A 136 3.70 -13.43 9.04
N MET A 137 3.31 -12.65 8.05
CA MET A 137 4.21 -12.17 6.99
C MET A 137 5.38 -11.33 7.53
N LEU A 138 5.17 -10.57 8.61
CA LEU A 138 6.22 -9.77 9.25
C LEU A 138 7.26 -10.59 10.02
N LYS A 139 6.99 -11.88 10.34
CA LYS A 139 7.96 -12.76 11.00
C LYS A 139 9.14 -13.13 10.08
N ASN A 140 8.97 -13.04 8.76
CA ASN A 140 10.05 -13.33 7.81
C ASN A 140 11.12 -12.22 7.85
N LYS A 141 12.31 -12.52 8.40
CA LYS A 141 13.40 -11.54 8.58
C LYS A 141 13.88 -10.91 7.26
N HIS A 142 13.82 -11.62 6.14
CA HIS A 142 14.27 -11.13 4.84
C HIS A 142 13.26 -10.19 4.17
N LEU A 143 11.95 -10.49 4.28
CA LEU A 143 10.88 -9.74 3.61
C LEU A 143 10.14 -8.74 4.50
N SER A 144 10.28 -8.86 5.82
CA SER A 144 9.56 -8.05 6.83
C SER A 144 9.61 -6.55 6.53
N LYS A 145 10.79 -6.03 6.18
CA LYS A 145 10.97 -4.62 5.82
C LYS A 145 10.18 -4.26 4.56
N ALA A 146 10.26 -5.07 3.51
CA ALA A 146 9.58 -4.81 2.25
C ALA A 146 8.05 -4.85 2.40
N ILE A 147 7.54 -5.74 3.26
CA ILE A 147 6.13 -5.93 3.62
C ILE A 147 5.64 -4.77 4.50
N SER A 148 6.36 -4.44 5.56
CA SER A 148 6.05 -3.29 6.44
C SER A 148 5.98 -1.99 5.65
N GLU A 149 6.90 -1.82 4.69
CA GLU A 149 6.90 -0.67 3.78
C GLU A 149 5.70 -0.62 2.83
N GLN A 150 4.87 -1.67 2.69
CA GLN A 150 3.59 -1.62 1.95
C GLN A 150 2.43 -1.07 2.77
N CYS A 151 2.48 -1.10 4.10
CA CYS A 151 1.39 -0.67 4.98
C CYS A 151 0.01 -1.23 4.56
N LEU A 152 -0.06 -2.55 4.35
CA LEU A 152 -1.28 -3.24 3.89
C LEU A 152 -2.46 -3.06 4.87
N TYR A 153 -2.18 -3.06 6.17
CA TYR A 153 -3.20 -2.80 7.19
C TYR A 153 -3.81 -1.39 7.05
N ASP A 154 -2.96 -0.38 6.90
CA ASP A 154 -3.39 1.01 6.70
C ASP A 154 -4.19 1.18 5.39
N PHE A 155 -3.83 0.42 4.34
CA PHE A 155 -4.62 0.36 3.10
C PHE A 155 -6.02 -0.21 3.33
N LYS A 156 -6.14 -1.34 4.04
CA LYS A 156 -7.43 -1.95 4.40
C LYS A 156 -8.30 -0.98 5.20
N VAL A 157 -7.76 -0.40 6.28
CA VAL A 157 -8.49 0.57 7.13
C VAL A 157 -8.98 1.76 6.29
N LYS A 158 -8.12 2.28 5.41
CA LYS A 158 -8.47 3.40 4.51
C LYS A 158 -9.50 3.05 3.47
N MET A 159 -9.49 1.83 2.94
CA MET A 159 -10.54 1.36 2.03
C MET A 159 -11.86 1.22 2.79
N GLN A 160 -11.86 0.56 3.94
CA GLN A 160 -13.07 0.34 4.76
C GLN A 160 -13.82 1.63 5.07
N TYR A 161 -13.14 2.62 5.67
CA TYR A 161 -13.84 3.84 6.06
C TYR A 161 -14.31 4.65 4.84
N LYS A 162 -13.56 4.62 3.72
CA LYS A 162 -13.96 5.34 2.51
C LYS A 162 -15.11 4.65 1.80
N CYS A 163 -15.11 3.33 1.72
CA CYS A 163 -16.25 2.58 1.22
C CYS A 163 -17.51 2.94 2.02
N LYS A 164 -17.43 2.91 3.36
CA LYS A 164 -18.51 3.37 4.24
C LYS A 164 -18.97 4.81 3.94
N PHE A 165 -18.02 5.74 3.78
CA PHE A 165 -18.33 7.14 3.47
C PHE A 165 -19.05 7.33 2.12
N TYR A 166 -18.75 6.48 1.13
CA TYR A 166 -19.36 6.52 -0.20
C TYR A 166 -20.58 5.59 -0.35
N GLY A 167 -21.01 4.91 0.72
CA GLY A 167 -22.11 3.93 0.65
C GLY A 167 -21.78 2.68 -0.18
N ILE A 168 -20.49 2.34 -0.31
CA ILE A 168 -20.00 1.17 -1.04
C ILE A 168 -19.88 0.00 -0.07
N GLU A 169 -20.43 -1.16 -0.43
CA GLU A 169 -20.26 -2.39 0.35
C GLU A 169 -18.77 -2.80 0.36
N PHE A 170 -18.21 -3.01 1.55
CA PHE A 170 -16.86 -3.54 1.71
C PHE A 170 -16.92 -4.92 2.34
N VAL A 171 -16.36 -5.92 1.66
CA VAL A 171 -16.34 -7.32 2.12
C VAL A 171 -14.89 -7.79 2.22
N GLU A 172 -14.58 -8.45 3.33
CA GLU A 172 -13.32 -9.18 3.48
C GLU A 172 -13.56 -10.65 3.15
N ALA A 173 -12.88 -11.16 2.12
CA ALA A 173 -12.97 -12.56 1.73
C ALA A 173 -12.24 -13.45 2.73
N ASP A 174 -12.77 -14.66 2.94
CA ASP A 174 -12.17 -15.64 3.82
C ASP A 174 -10.71 -15.90 3.45
N LYS A 175 -9.88 -16.08 4.47
CA LYS A 175 -8.43 -16.27 4.32
C LYS A 175 -8.07 -17.52 3.50
N TRP A 176 -8.90 -18.54 3.54
CA TRP A 176 -8.71 -19.81 2.85
C TRP A 176 -9.40 -19.85 1.48
N TYR A 177 -10.09 -18.77 1.08
CA TYR A 177 -10.70 -18.69 -0.24
C TYR A 177 -9.62 -18.79 -1.34
N PRO A 178 -9.67 -19.81 -2.22
CA PRO A 178 -8.60 -20.09 -3.18
C PRO A 178 -8.63 -19.18 -4.42
N SER A 179 -8.82 -17.87 -4.25
CA SER A 179 -8.97 -16.86 -5.32
C SER A 179 -7.99 -17.05 -6.48
N SER A 180 -6.70 -17.17 -6.20
CA SER A 180 -5.64 -17.29 -7.21
C SER A 180 -5.49 -18.70 -7.80
N LYS A 181 -5.98 -19.73 -7.09
CA LYS A 181 -5.87 -21.14 -7.48
C LYS A 181 -7.08 -21.62 -8.28
N THR A 182 -8.25 -21.03 -8.04
CA THR A 182 -9.49 -21.32 -8.77
C THR A 182 -9.42 -20.75 -10.18
N CYS A 183 -9.83 -21.52 -11.18
CA CYS A 183 -9.94 -21.03 -12.55
C CYS A 183 -11.16 -20.12 -12.68
N SER A 184 -10.99 -18.89 -13.16
CA SER A 184 -12.11 -17.97 -13.37
C SER A 184 -13.02 -18.34 -14.54
N CYS A 185 -12.68 -19.36 -15.34
CA CYS A 185 -13.53 -19.89 -16.40
C CYS A 185 -14.34 -21.10 -15.93
N CYS A 186 -13.68 -22.18 -15.52
CA CYS A 186 -14.33 -23.46 -15.21
C CYS A 186 -14.45 -23.78 -13.71
N GLY A 187 -13.91 -22.96 -12.81
CA GLY A 187 -13.97 -23.20 -11.35
C GLY A 187 -13.00 -24.26 -10.80
N ALA A 188 -12.24 -24.95 -11.66
CA ALA A 188 -11.26 -25.95 -11.22
C ALA A 188 -10.20 -25.33 -10.29
N ILE A 189 -9.85 -26.04 -9.21
CA ILE A 189 -8.86 -25.57 -8.22
C ILE A 189 -7.52 -26.21 -8.49
N LYS A 190 -6.52 -25.39 -8.78
CA LYS A 190 -5.13 -25.83 -9.01
C LYS A 190 -4.36 -25.90 -7.69
N LYS A 191 -4.03 -27.12 -7.23
CA LYS A 191 -3.35 -27.32 -5.93
C LYS A 191 -1.88 -26.87 -5.94
N ASP A 192 -1.21 -27.09 -7.07
CA ASP A 192 0.24 -26.99 -7.30
C ASP A 192 0.74 -25.61 -7.78
N LEU A 193 -0.12 -24.58 -7.77
CA LEU A 193 0.24 -23.23 -8.21
C LEU A 193 1.31 -22.58 -7.30
N LYS A 194 2.44 -22.15 -7.88
CA LYS A 194 3.56 -21.52 -7.16
C LYS A 194 3.48 -19.99 -7.19
N LEU A 195 4.16 -19.34 -6.24
CA LEU A 195 4.23 -17.87 -6.18
C LEU A 195 4.94 -17.26 -7.41
N SER A 196 5.90 -17.99 -8.00
CA SER A 196 6.62 -17.62 -9.23
C SER A 196 5.73 -17.60 -10.47
N ASP A 197 4.61 -18.33 -10.44
CA ASP A 197 3.73 -18.46 -11.60
C ASP A 197 2.91 -17.19 -11.73
N ARG A 198 3.32 -16.30 -12.64
CA ARG A 198 2.64 -15.02 -12.91
C ARG A 198 1.50 -15.16 -13.90
N ILE A 199 1.54 -16.19 -14.73
CA ILE A 199 0.49 -16.54 -15.70
C ILE A 199 -0.24 -17.78 -15.17
N TYR A 200 -1.56 -17.67 -15.06
CA TYR A 200 -2.44 -18.79 -14.74
C TYR A 200 -2.80 -19.52 -16.03
N LYS A 201 -2.50 -20.83 -16.07
CA LYS A 201 -2.88 -21.73 -17.17
C LYS A 201 -3.77 -22.85 -16.64
N CYS A 202 -4.95 -23.00 -17.25
CA CYS A 202 -5.92 -24.04 -16.92
C CYS A 202 -6.05 -25.07 -18.04
N SER A 203 -6.45 -26.30 -17.70
CA SER A 203 -6.80 -27.35 -18.67
C SER A 203 -8.01 -26.99 -19.52
N CYS A 204 -8.89 -26.09 -19.07
CA CYS A 204 -10.01 -25.59 -19.86
C CYS A 204 -9.60 -24.57 -20.96
N GLY A 205 -8.30 -24.35 -21.18
CA GLY A 205 -7.77 -23.41 -22.18
C GLY A 205 -7.52 -21.99 -21.68
N LEU A 206 -7.97 -21.63 -20.47
CA LEU A 206 -7.77 -20.27 -19.93
C LEU A 206 -6.28 -19.98 -19.68
N THR A 207 -5.77 -18.89 -20.28
CA THR A 207 -4.42 -18.36 -20.05
C THR A 207 -4.49 -16.86 -19.78
N ILE A 208 -4.32 -16.44 -18.51
CA ILE A 208 -4.41 -15.03 -18.08
C ILE A 208 -3.40 -14.70 -16.97
N ASP A 209 -3.19 -13.42 -16.66
CA ASP A 209 -2.42 -13.03 -15.47
C ASP A 209 -3.06 -13.60 -14.19
N ARG A 210 -2.23 -14.14 -13.29
CA ARG A 210 -2.71 -14.79 -12.06
C ARG A 210 -3.46 -13.83 -11.15
N ASP A 211 -3.03 -12.58 -11.04
CA ASP A 211 -3.67 -11.60 -10.17
C ASP A 211 -5.01 -11.15 -10.81
N LEU A 212 -5.09 -11.11 -12.15
CA LEU A 212 -6.36 -10.91 -12.87
C LEU A 212 -7.33 -12.08 -12.62
N ASN A 213 -6.88 -13.32 -12.73
CA ASN A 213 -7.68 -14.52 -12.40
C ASN A 213 -8.26 -14.42 -10.97
N ALA A 214 -7.40 -14.09 -10.00
CA ALA A 214 -7.80 -13.91 -8.61
C ALA A 214 -8.84 -12.80 -8.44
N SER A 215 -8.67 -11.66 -9.13
CA SER A 215 -9.62 -10.54 -9.06
C SER A 215 -11.00 -10.88 -9.61
N ILE A 216 -11.08 -11.70 -10.67
CA ILE A 216 -12.35 -12.18 -11.22
C ILE A 216 -13.04 -13.10 -10.21
N ASN A 217 -12.31 -14.03 -9.59
CA ASN A 217 -12.87 -14.90 -8.57
C ASN A 217 -13.36 -14.11 -7.35
N LEU A 218 -12.56 -13.15 -6.86
CA LEU A 218 -12.98 -12.26 -5.77
C LEU A 218 -14.23 -11.45 -6.14
N SER A 219 -14.35 -10.98 -7.38
CA SER A 219 -15.56 -10.27 -7.83
C SER A 219 -16.83 -11.13 -7.81
N ARG A 220 -16.70 -12.46 -7.75
CA ARG A 220 -17.79 -13.44 -7.63
C ARG A 220 -17.97 -13.96 -6.21
N TYR A 221 -17.11 -13.57 -5.26
CA TYR A 221 -17.19 -14.02 -3.88
C TYR A 221 -18.55 -13.62 -3.27
N LYS A 222 -19.21 -14.59 -2.65
CA LYS A 222 -20.49 -14.41 -1.94
C LYS A 222 -20.26 -14.73 -0.48
N LEU A 223 -20.90 -13.96 0.40
CA LEU A 223 -20.99 -14.33 1.81
C LEU A 223 -21.95 -15.53 1.87
N ALA A 224 -21.50 -16.61 2.53
CA ALA A 224 -22.31 -17.79 2.78
C ALA A 224 -23.42 -17.47 3.79
#